data_AF-A0AA97A319-F1
#
_entry.id   AF-A0AA97A319-F1
#
_cell.length_a   1.000
_cell.length_b   1.000
_cell.length_c   1.000
_cell.angle_alpha   90.00
_cell.angle_beta   90.00
_cell.angle_gamma   90.00
#
_symmetry.space_group_name_H-M   'P 1'
#
loop_
_entity.id
_entity.type
_entity.pdbx_description
1 polymer ?
#
loop_
_entity_poly.entity_id
_entity_poly.type
_entity_poly.pdbx_seq_one_letter_code
_entity_poly.pdbx_strand_id
1 'polypeptide(L)'
;MKIQKTASLLVLLSLALTMLAVPAAAHGTYMSLEPNGVKIQAWYQGNEPMANCDYQVYAISVINGTESESLYMTGKTDENGTAVFDIKPGVNIYRVKVVSGEHAAERRIDLAEGSMGAAGDHGISWFNVFAGLGYIVGIAGILMYVMSRKTNQKK
;
A
#
# COMPACT_ATOMS: atom_id res chain seq x y z
N MET A 1 -30.57 -1.81 -37.12
CA MET A 1 -29.45 -2.75 -36.91
C MET A 1 -28.03 -2.13 -36.94
N LYS A 2 -27.86 -0.81 -37.14
CA LYS A 2 -26.53 -0.14 -37.12
C LYS A 2 -26.14 0.38 -35.72
N ILE A 3 -27.12 0.89 -34.95
CA ILE A 3 -26.91 1.50 -33.62
C ILE A 3 -26.48 0.47 -32.56
N GLN A 4 -26.92 -0.78 -32.66
CA GLN A 4 -26.49 -1.85 -31.75
C GLN A 4 -25.02 -2.25 -31.97
N LYS A 5 -24.54 -2.23 -33.23
CA LYS A 5 -23.15 -2.55 -33.55
C LYS A 5 -22.18 -1.49 -33.03
N THR A 6 -22.57 -0.21 -33.10
CA THR A 6 -21.76 0.90 -32.58
C THR A 6 -21.72 0.92 -31.06
N ALA A 7 -22.83 0.60 -30.38
CA ALA A 7 -22.85 0.48 -28.93
C ALA A 7 -21.96 -0.67 -28.42
N SER A 8 -22.01 -1.84 -29.06
CA SER A 8 -21.10 -2.95 -28.74
C SER A 8 -19.63 -2.60 -29.00
N LEU A 9 -19.32 -1.86 -30.07
CA LEU A 9 -17.95 -1.44 -30.38
C LEU A 9 -17.42 -0.46 -29.31
N LEU A 10 -18.25 0.48 -28.85
CA LEU A 10 -17.89 1.41 -27.78
C LEU A 10 -17.64 0.69 -26.46
N VAL A 11 -18.48 -0.29 -26.10
CA VAL A 11 -18.29 -1.10 -24.87
C VAL A 11 -16.99 -1.91 -24.95
N LEU A 12 -16.72 -2.56 -26.08
CA LEU A 12 -15.47 -3.29 -26.31
C LEU A 12 -14.25 -2.38 -26.27
N LEU A 13 -14.34 -1.19 -26.86
CA LEU A 13 -13.26 -0.20 -26.84
C LEU A 13 -13.01 0.31 -25.41
N SER A 14 -14.05 0.61 -24.64
CA SER A 14 -13.89 1.00 -23.23
C SER A 14 -13.27 -0.10 -22.37
N LEU A 15 -13.63 -1.36 -22.61
CA LEU A 15 -13.05 -2.51 -21.91
C LEU A 15 -11.58 -2.74 -22.30
N ALA A 16 -11.24 -2.53 -23.57
CA ALA A 16 -9.87 -2.57 -24.06
C ALA A 16 -9.01 -1.45 -23.46
N LEU A 17 -9.57 -0.23 -23.30
CA LEU A 17 -8.88 0.87 -22.64
C LEU A 17 -8.60 0.59 -21.16
N THR A 18 -9.51 -0.11 -20.44
CA THR A 18 -9.23 -0.50 -19.05
C THR A 18 -8.14 -1.56 -18.91
N MET A 19 -7.92 -2.38 -19.94
CA MET A 19 -6.85 -3.39 -19.97
C MET A 19 -5.47 -2.77 -20.24
N LEU A 20 -5.44 -1.55 -20.81
CA LEU A 20 -4.21 -0.77 -21.06
C LEU A 20 -3.78 0.04 -19.84
N ALA A 21 -4.59 0.08 -18.78
CA ALA A 21 -4.17 0.63 -17.50
C ALA A 21 -3.13 -0.32 -16.89
N VAL A 22 -1.86 -0.09 -17.21
CA VAL A 22 -0.74 -0.70 -16.49
C VAL A 22 -0.96 -0.39 -15.01
N PRO A 23 -0.92 -1.39 -14.11
CA PRO A 23 -0.98 -1.09 -12.68
C PRO A 23 0.15 -0.11 -12.40
N ALA A 24 -0.22 1.11 -12.00
CA ALA A 24 0.76 2.05 -11.46
C ALA A 24 1.39 1.32 -10.28
N ALA A 25 2.67 1.02 -10.43
CA ALA A 25 3.52 0.42 -9.41
C ALA A 25 3.32 1.23 -8.13
N ALA A 26 2.48 0.74 -7.23
CA ALA A 26 2.25 1.36 -5.93
C ALA A 26 3.55 1.15 -5.17
N HIS A 27 4.36 2.21 -5.14
CA HIS A 27 5.74 2.30 -4.65
C HIS A 27 5.92 1.64 -3.27
N GLY A 28 6.10 0.33 -3.30
CA GLY A 28 6.41 -0.48 -2.14
C GLY A 28 7.80 -0.12 -1.67
N THR A 29 7.90 0.17 -0.39
CA THR A 29 9.14 0.55 0.25
C THR A 29 9.36 -0.38 1.42
N TYR A 30 10.59 -0.87 1.52
CA TYR A 30 10.94 -1.97 2.40
C TYR A 30 11.99 -1.50 3.40
N MET A 31 12.21 -2.25 4.47
CA MET A 31 13.17 -1.91 5.54
C MET A 31 13.59 -3.17 6.28
N SER A 32 14.90 -3.35 6.52
CA SER A 32 15.48 -4.45 7.29
C SER A 32 16.40 -3.89 8.36
N LEU A 33 16.30 -4.38 9.59
CA LEU A 33 16.94 -3.82 10.78
C LEU A 33 17.78 -4.91 11.47
N GLU A 34 19.02 -4.61 11.80
CA GLU A 34 19.95 -5.54 12.46
C GLU A 34 20.03 -5.25 13.98
N PRO A 35 20.09 -6.29 14.85
CA PRO A 35 20.04 -6.10 16.30
C PRO A 35 21.27 -5.39 16.92
N ASN A 36 22.37 -5.27 16.17
CA ASN A 36 23.61 -4.59 16.63
C ASN A 36 23.71 -3.12 16.18
N GLY A 37 22.61 -2.54 15.71
CA GLY A 37 22.58 -1.19 15.15
C GLY A 37 21.45 -1.16 14.15
N VAL A 38 20.40 -0.40 14.46
CA VAL A 38 19.12 -0.52 13.79
C VAL A 38 19.26 0.13 12.41
N LYS A 39 19.62 -0.70 11.43
CA LYS A 39 19.82 -0.31 10.04
C LYS A 39 18.48 -0.07 9.37
N ILE A 40 18.40 0.99 8.59
CA ILE A 40 17.31 1.31 7.69
C ILE A 40 17.83 0.99 6.30
N GLN A 41 17.03 0.32 5.48
CA GLN A 41 17.32 0.11 4.07
C GLN A 41 16.03 0.27 3.29
N ALA A 42 15.89 1.35 2.53
CA ALA A 42 14.67 1.68 1.80
C ALA A 42 14.91 1.71 0.29
N TRP A 43 13.97 1.14 -0.46
CA TRP A 43 13.99 1.08 -1.92
C TRP A 43 12.59 1.24 -2.49
N TYR A 44 12.47 1.77 -3.69
CA TYR A 44 11.24 1.81 -4.46
C TYR A 44 10.93 0.44 -5.09
N GLN A 45 9.68 0.26 -5.53
CA GLN A 45 9.30 -0.89 -6.34
C GLN A 45 10.16 -0.93 -7.62
N GLY A 46 10.90 -2.02 -7.84
CA GLY A 46 11.93 -2.11 -8.88
C GLY A 46 13.37 -2.15 -8.35
N ASN A 47 13.55 -2.17 -7.02
CA ASN A 47 14.84 -2.25 -6.32
C ASN A 47 15.73 -1.00 -6.49
N GLU A 48 15.15 0.14 -6.85
CA GLU A 48 15.86 1.43 -6.88
C GLU A 48 16.00 1.98 -5.45
N PRO A 49 17.20 2.37 -4.99
CA PRO A 49 17.39 2.88 -3.64
C PRO A 49 16.66 4.20 -3.41
N MET A 50 16.03 4.36 -2.24
CA MET A 50 15.51 5.65 -1.79
C MET A 50 16.65 6.54 -1.29
N ALA A 51 17.54 6.97 -2.19
CA ALA A 51 18.74 7.73 -1.85
C ALA A 51 18.43 9.18 -1.43
N ASN A 52 19.18 9.70 -0.45
CA ASN A 52 19.09 11.10 0.03
C ASN A 52 17.68 11.54 0.50
N CYS A 53 16.84 10.57 0.86
CA CYS A 53 15.45 10.76 1.27
C CYS A 53 15.36 11.04 2.77
N ASP A 54 14.40 11.87 3.17
CA ASP A 54 14.22 12.21 4.58
C ASP A 54 13.68 11.00 5.35
N TYR A 55 14.23 10.70 6.52
CA TYR A 55 13.69 9.70 7.42
C TYR A 55 13.39 10.27 8.79
N GLN A 56 12.44 9.64 9.48
CA GLN A 56 12.01 9.94 10.83
C GLN A 56 11.91 8.63 11.61
N VAL A 57 12.55 8.58 12.77
CA VAL A 57 12.47 7.46 13.70
C VAL A 57 11.68 7.93 14.91
N TYR A 58 10.68 7.15 15.29
CA TYR A 58 9.87 7.38 16.47
C TYR A 58 10.09 6.26 17.47
N ALA A 59 10.29 6.63 18.74
CA ALA A 59 10.36 5.71 19.86
C ALA A 59 8.95 5.53 20.46
N ILE A 60 8.53 4.29 20.63
CA ILE A 60 7.22 3.93 21.16
C ILE A 60 7.40 3.37 22.57
N SER A 61 6.71 3.99 23.53
CA SER A 61 6.63 3.57 24.92
C SER A 61 5.25 3.03 25.21
N VAL A 62 5.17 1.88 25.88
CA VAL A 62 3.89 1.28 26.30
C VAL A 62 3.77 1.40 27.81
N ILE A 63 2.82 2.20 28.28
CA ILE A 63 2.57 2.40 29.71
C ILE A 63 1.14 1.95 29.98
N ASN A 64 0.96 0.94 30.84
CA ASN A 64 -0.36 0.37 31.18
C ASN A 64 -1.19 -0.03 29.95
N GLY A 65 -0.55 -0.61 28.93
CA GLY A 65 -1.19 -1.00 27.67
C GLY A 65 -1.55 0.16 26.73
N THR A 66 -1.20 1.39 27.09
CA THR A 66 -1.36 2.56 26.22
C THR A 66 -0.03 2.87 25.54
N GLU A 67 -0.04 2.93 24.21
CA GLU A 67 1.13 3.33 23.44
C GLU A 67 1.23 4.85 23.36
N SER A 68 2.43 5.36 23.60
CA SER A 68 2.79 6.75 23.38
C SER A 68 4.00 6.81 22.47
N GLU A 69 3.91 7.66 21.46
CA GLU A 69 4.95 7.84 20.46
C GLU A 69 5.65 9.18 20.64
N SER A 70 6.99 9.17 20.49
CA SER A 70 7.80 10.37 20.48
C SER A 70 8.80 10.34 19.34
N LEU A 71 8.96 11.47 18.63
CA LEU A 71 10.00 11.60 17.60
C LEU A 71 11.37 11.46 18.28
N TYR A 72 12.12 10.45 17.86
CA TYR A 72 13.44 10.16 18.40
C TYR A 72 14.53 10.87 17.59
N MET A 73 14.49 10.72 16.26
CA MET A 73 15.45 11.40 15.38
C MET A 73 14.93 11.57 13.96
N THR A 74 15.60 12.43 13.22
CA THR A 74 15.42 12.60 11.77
C THR A 74 16.78 12.56 11.08
N GLY A 75 16.78 12.31 9.77
CA GLY A 75 18.01 12.35 8.97
C GLY A 75 17.73 12.12 7.49
N LYS A 76 18.78 11.82 6.74
CA LYS A 76 18.70 11.43 5.33
C LYS A 76 19.36 10.08 5.09
N THR A 77 18.77 9.28 4.22
CA THR A 77 19.40 8.04 3.71
C THR A 77 20.61 8.36 2.85
N ASP A 78 21.56 7.44 2.77
CA ASP A 78 22.73 7.52 1.91
C ASP A 78 22.39 7.20 0.43
N GLU A 79 23.42 7.14 -0.43
CA GLU A 79 23.28 6.84 -1.86
C GLU A 79 22.69 5.43 -2.13
N ASN A 80 22.76 4.52 -1.16
CA ASN A 80 22.22 3.18 -1.27
C ASN A 80 20.81 3.07 -0.65
N GLY A 81 20.21 4.18 -0.23
CA GLY A 81 18.93 4.20 0.47
C GLY A 81 19.01 3.65 1.90
N THR A 82 20.19 3.68 2.51
CA THR A 82 20.43 3.15 3.85
C THR A 82 20.68 4.24 4.87
N ALA A 83 20.37 3.96 6.14
CA ALA A 83 20.75 4.78 7.28
C ALA A 83 20.95 3.88 8.50
N VAL A 84 21.66 4.34 9.52
CA VAL A 84 21.85 3.59 10.77
C VAL A 84 21.52 4.51 11.93
N PHE A 85 20.87 3.97 12.95
CA PHE A 85 20.66 4.67 14.20
C PHE A 85 20.89 3.80 15.44
N ASP A 86 21.23 4.48 16.52
CA ASP A 86 21.48 3.86 17.81
C ASP A 86 20.18 3.63 18.57
N ILE A 87 20.08 2.47 19.22
CA ILE A 87 18.97 2.11 20.08
C ILE A 87 19.02 2.98 21.34
N LYS A 88 17.92 3.68 21.62
CA LYS A 88 17.73 4.38 22.88
C LYS A 88 17.57 3.38 24.03
N PRO A 89 18.36 3.46 25.11
CA PRO A 89 18.21 2.59 26.26
C PRO A 89 16.79 2.61 26.82
N GLY A 90 16.24 1.42 27.11
CA GLY A 90 14.89 1.26 27.67
C GLY A 90 13.74 1.40 26.66
N VAL A 91 14.03 1.57 25.37
CA VAL A 91 13.02 1.58 24.30
C VAL A 91 13.19 0.33 23.44
N ASN A 92 12.13 -0.48 23.39
CA ASN A 92 12.11 -1.74 22.62
C ASN A 92 11.31 -1.63 21.33
N ILE A 93 10.53 -0.57 21.14
CA ILE A 93 9.64 -0.45 19.98
C ILE A 93 9.96 0.84 19.24
N TYR A 94 10.13 0.73 17.92
CA TYR A 94 10.33 1.87 17.03
C TYR A 94 9.38 1.82 15.84
N ARG A 95 9.02 3.00 15.34
CA ARG A 95 8.39 3.19 14.04
C ARG A 95 9.30 4.06 13.21
N VAL A 96 9.68 3.60 12.02
CA VAL A 96 10.55 4.35 11.13
C VAL A 96 9.76 4.69 9.88
N LYS A 97 9.87 5.94 9.45
CA LYS A 97 9.25 6.46 8.24
C LYS A 97 10.31 7.07 7.32
N VAL A 98 10.36 6.70 6.06
CA VAL A 98 11.22 7.32 5.03
C VAL A 98 10.31 7.99 4.00
N VAL A 99 10.61 9.24 3.61
CA VAL A 99 9.76 10.08 2.77
C VAL A 99 10.56 10.62 1.59
N SER A 100 9.96 10.55 0.40
CA SER A 100 10.46 11.13 -0.83
C SER A 100 9.29 11.72 -1.62
N GLY A 101 9.11 13.04 -1.57
CA GLY A 101 7.96 13.70 -2.18
C GLY A 101 6.63 13.14 -1.66
N GLU A 102 5.82 12.56 -2.55
CA GLU A 102 4.54 11.92 -2.21
C GLU A 102 4.68 10.44 -1.82
N HIS A 103 5.88 9.85 -1.91
CA HIS A 103 6.13 8.46 -1.56
C HIS A 103 6.63 8.34 -0.13
N ALA A 104 6.13 7.35 0.61
CA ALA A 104 6.58 7.07 1.95
C ALA A 104 6.68 5.56 2.22
N ALA A 105 7.72 5.22 2.98
CA ALA A 105 7.93 3.93 3.62
C ALA A 105 7.66 4.04 5.09
N GLU A 106 6.99 3.05 5.66
CA GLU A 106 6.81 3.01 7.09
C GLU A 106 6.84 1.58 7.61
N ARG A 107 7.57 1.36 8.71
CA ARG A 107 7.60 0.05 9.35
C ARG A 107 7.87 0.17 10.84
N ARG A 108 7.23 -0.72 11.58
CA ARG A 108 7.37 -0.86 13.02
C ARG A 108 8.28 -2.05 13.33
N ILE A 109 9.12 -1.90 14.34
CA ILE A 109 9.97 -2.97 14.86
C ILE A 109 9.81 -3.08 16.36
N ASP A 110 9.72 -4.32 16.83
CA ASP A 110 9.86 -4.69 18.23
C ASP A 110 11.19 -5.45 18.40
N LEU A 111 12.11 -4.83 19.14
CA LEU A 111 13.43 -5.36 19.45
C LEU A 111 13.36 -6.57 20.40
N ALA A 112 12.29 -6.72 21.19
CA ALA A 112 12.14 -7.82 22.13
C ALA A 112 11.67 -9.11 21.44
N GLU A 113 10.89 -8.99 20.36
CA GLU A 113 10.36 -10.16 19.64
C GLU A 113 11.22 -10.58 18.44
N GLY A 114 12.29 -9.85 18.11
CA GLY A 114 13.04 -10.06 16.86
C GLY A 114 12.12 -10.01 15.63
N SER A 115 10.95 -9.39 15.78
CA SER A 115 9.87 -9.43 14.81
C SER A 115 10.26 -8.52 13.68
N MET A 116 10.84 -9.12 12.65
CA MET A 116 10.86 -8.59 11.30
C MET A 116 9.40 -8.53 10.84
N GLY A 117 8.62 -7.59 11.37
CA GLY A 117 7.21 -7.42 11.04
C GLY A 117 7.11 -7.44 9.54
N ALA A 118 6.41 -8.43 8.98
CA ALA A 118 6.45 -8.78 7.57
C ALA A 118 6.38 -7.52 6.72
N ALA A 119 7.23 -7.46 5.68
CA ALA A 119 7.07 -6.44 4.66
C ALA A 119 5.60 -6.42 4.29
N GLY A 120 4.96 -5.24 4.32
CA GLY A 120 3.57 -5.12 3.90
C GLY A 120 3.44 -5.76 2.53
N ASP A 121 2.96 -6.99 2.51
CA ASP A 121 2.71 -7.76 1.31
C ASP A 121 1.46 -7.13 0.72
N HIS A 122 1.68 -6.10 -0.09
CA HIS A 122 0.71 -5.68 -1.08
C HIS A 122 0.95 -6.46 -2.38
N GLY A 123 1.12 -7.78 -2.28
CA GLY A 123 0.58 -8.68 -3.29
C GLY A 123 -0.89 -8.33 -3.54
N ILE A 124 -1.36 -8.60 -4.76
CA ILE A 124 -2.75 -8.36 -5.17
C ILE A 124 -3.67 -8.86 -4.06
N SER A 125 -4.32 -7.93 -3.35
CA SER A 125 -5.35 -8.29 -2.39
C SER A 125 -6.51 -8.85 -3.19
N TRP A 126 -6.53 -10.17 -3.36
CA TRP A 126 -7.59 -10.88 -4.04
C TRP A 126 -8.95 -10.54 -3.42
N PHE A 127 -8.99 -10.22 -2.13
CA PHE A 127 -10.19 -9.73 -1.45
C PHE A 127 -10.70 -8.41 -2.05
N ASN A 128 -9.83 -7.45 -2.33
CA ASN A 128 -10.20 -6.18 -2.97
C ASN A 128 -10.61 -6.38 -4.44
N VAL A 129 -9.94 -7.30 -5.15
CA VAL A 129 -10.31 -7.66 -6.54
C VAL A 129 -11.70 -8.31 -6.60
N PHE A 130 -11.96 -9.28 -5.73
CA PHE A 130 -13.26 -9.95 -5.64
C PHE A 130 -14.36 -9.01 -5.13
N ALA A 131 -14.04 -8.09 -4.20
CA ALA A 131 -14.97 -7.06 -3.77
C ALA A 131 -15.35 -6.13 -4.94
N GLY A 132 -14.38 -5.67 -5.72
CA GLY A 132 -14.61 -4.84 -6.90
C GLY A 132 -15.48 -5.54 -7.96
N LEU A 133 -15.16 -6.80 -8.30
CA LEU A 133 -15.97 -7.63 -9.20
C LEU A 133 -17.39 -7.84 -8.66
N GLY A 134 -17.53 -8.10 -7.35
CA GLY A 134 -18.80 -8.26 -6.67
C GLY A 134 -19.69 -7.02 -6.77
N TYR A 135 -19.13 -5.82 -6.63
CA TYR A 135 -19.87 -4.57 -6.84
C TYR A 135 -20.38 -4.43 -8.27
N ILE A 136 -19.55 -4.73 -9.28
CA ILE A 136 -19.94 -4.63 -10.69
C ILE A 136 -21.08 -5.61 -11.00
N VAL A 137 -20.94 -6.88 -10.60
CA VAL A 137 -21.96 -7.91 -10.83
C VAL A 137 -23.24 -7.63 -10.04
N GLY A 138 -23.12 -7.18 -8.79
CA GLY A 138 -24.24 -6.84 -7.93
C GLY A 138 -25.07 -5.68 -8.50
N ILE A 139 -24.42 -4.59 -8.89
CA ILE A 139 -25.09 -3.43 -9.50
C ILE A 139 -25.74 -3.83 -10.83
N ALA A 140 -25.02 -4.56 -11.69
CA ALA A 140 -25.55 -5.02 -12.97
C ALA A 140 -26.78 -5.94 -12.79
N GLY A 141 -26.74 -6.85 -11.82
CA GLY A 141 -27.84 -7.74 -11.50
C GLY A 141 -29.08 -7.00 -10.99
N ILE A 142 -28.91 -6.02 -10.10
CA ILE A 142 -30.01 -5.18 -9.60
C ILE A 142 -30.66 -4.38 -10.74
N LEU A 143 -29.85 -3.79 -11.63
CA LEU A 143 -30.36 -3.04 -12.78
C LEU A 143 -31.15 -3.93 -13.74
N MET A 144 -30.63 -5.12 -14.08
CA MET A 144 -31.35 -6.07 -14.93
C MET A 144 -32.66 -6.54 -14.29
N TYR A 145 -32.68 -6.77 -12.98
CA TYR A 145 -33.88 -7.17 -12.26
C TYR A 145 -34.98 -6.11 -12.32
N VAL A 146 -34.63 -4.84 -12.10
CA VAL A 146 -35.57 -3.72 -12.18
C VAL A 146 -36.07 -3.52 -13.61
N MET A 147 -35.19 -3.63 -14.61
CA MET A 147 -35.58 -3.55 -16.02
C MET A 147 -36.50 -4.71 -16.43
N SER A 148 -36.22 -5.94 -16.00
CA SER A 148 -37.08 -7.10 -16.27
C SER A 148 -38.50 -6.91 -15.74
N ARG A 149 -38.65 -6.32 -14.54
CA ARG A 149 -39.97 -6.03 -13.96
C ARG A 149 -40.73 -4.94 -14.72
N LYS A 150 -40.05 -3.89 -15.18
CA LYS A 150 -40.68 -2.83 -15.99
C LYS A 150 -41.06 -3.30 -17.39
N THR A 151 -40.35 -4.28 -17.95
CA THR A 151 -40.64 -4.83 -19.29
C THR A 151 -41.82 -5.80 -19.26
N ASN A 152 -42.01 -6.55 -18.17
CA ASN A 152 -43.17 -7.44 -17.96
C ASN A 152 -44.48 -6.71 -17.57
N GLN A 153 -44.42 -5.43 -17.20
CA GLN A 153 -45.60 -4.59 -16.92
C GLN A 153 -46.14 -3.89 -18.18
N LYS A 154 -45.48 -4.02 -19.33
CA LYS A 154 -45.90 -3.47 -20.63
C LYS A 154 -46.45 -4.53 -21.60
N LYS A 155 -46.80 -5.71 -21.10
CA LYS A 155 -47.53 -6.75 -21.86
C LYS A 155 -48.97 -6.81 -21.40
#